data_AF-A0A0E0JZV5-F1
#
_entry.id   AF-A0A0E0JZV5-F1
#
_cell.length_a   1.000
_cell.length_b   1.000
_cell.length_c   1.000
_cell.angle_alpha   90.00
_cell.angle_beta   90.00
_cell.angle_gamma   90.00
#
_symmetry.space_group_name_H-M   'P 1'
#
loop_
_entity.id
_entity.type
_entity.pdbx_description
1 polymer ?
#
loop_
_entity_poly.entity_id
_entity_poly.type
_entity_poly.pdbx_seq_one_letter_code
_entity_poly.pdbx_strand_id
1 'polypeptide(L)'
;MTDQYELFYQPGDAVAFTVTEHDGARGVDELATEDPREVAKIVPLVPALRQGGAVLAVQATVLLPLAPHGLALGATVHHAAYDGASSTHFLHTWVAVCAARKVPPELPVMDRSFIVDREDMHDFFTAPRAQKGFDSPDAMDRLVATYALLAAHLQSIKDTIVGEAARRGIVPPPRCTSIVATYGVMWLCHLRATQGNNNGGHDDDDGRAYFLFVTDHRRWMKPRIPSRYFGNCVGPCYASMHRRKLSLPPPP
;
A
#
# COMPACT_ATOMS: atom_id res chain seq x y z
N MET A 1 -32.41 -9.68 -4.75
CA MET A 1 -31.12 -9.09 -5.11
C MET A 1 -30.27 -10.21 -5.66
N THR A 2 -29.96 -10.16 -6.94
CA THR A 2 -29.09 -11.13 -7.62
C THR A 2 -27.64 -10.77 -7.28
N ASP A 3 -26.85 -11.74 -6.82
CA ASP A 3 -25.40 -11.66 -6.53
C ASP A 3 -24.56 -11.35 -7.78
N GLN A 4 -24.82 -10.21 -8.43
CA GLN A 4 -24.28 -9.91 -9.75
C GLN A 4 -22.77 -9.63 -9.75
N TYR A 5 -22.18 -9.37 -8.57
CA TYR A 5 -20.78 -8.97 -8.41
C TYR A 5 -20.06 -9.68 -7.26
N GLU A 6 -20.50 -10.89 -6.91
CA GLU A 6 -19.80 -11.70 -5.92
C GLU A 6 -18.62 -12.47 -6.52
N LEU A 7 -17.54 -12.58 -5.76
CA LEU A 7 -16.44 -13.48 -6.07
C LEU A 7 -16.78 -14.84 -5.50
N PHE A 8 -17.08 -15.79 -6.37
CA PHE A 8 -17.35 -17.16 -5.99
C PHE A 8 -16.31 -18.09 -6.60
N TYR A 9 -15.95 -19.12 -5.85
CA TYR A 9 -15.11 -20.20 -6.35
C TYR A 9 -15.96 -21.18 -7.15
N GLN A 10 -15.50 -21.53 -8.35
CA GLN A 10 -16.02 -22.64 -9.14
C GLN A 10 -15.00 -23.78 -9.19
N PRO A 11 -15.45 -25.05 -9.18
CA PRO A 11 -14.56 -26.18 -9.46
C PRO A 11 -13.80 -25.97 -10.77
N GLY A 12 -12.46 -25.94 -10.69
CA GLY A 12 -11.59 -25.64 -11.81
C GLY A 12 -10.91 -24.27 -11.72
N ASP A 13 -11.37 -23.39 -10.83
CA ASP A 13 -10.65 -22.16 -10.51
C ASP A 13 -9.31 -22.47 -9.87
N ALA A 14 -8.28 -21.75 -10.34
CA ALA A 14 -6.93 -21.90 -9.86
C ALA A 14 -6.18 -20.56 -9.89
N VAL A 15 -5.18 -20.45 -9.02
CA VAL A 15 -4.24 -19.34 -9.04
C VAL A 15 -3.17 -19.65 -10.10
N ALA A 16 -2.94 -18.69 -11.00
CA ALA A 16 -1.83 -18.81 -11.95
C ALA A 16 -0.50 -18.75 -11.18
N PHE A 17 0.30 -19.80 -11.31
CA PHE A 17 1.63 -19.89 -10.73
C PHE A 17 2.66 -20.12 -11.83
N THR A 18 3.58 -19.18 -11.99
CA THR A 18 4.59 -19.21 -13.05
C THR A 18 5.97 -19.37 -12.44
N VAL A 19 6.83 -20.20 -13.04
CA VAL A 19 8.26 -20.30 -12.70
C VAL A 19 9.06 -19.82 -13.90
N THR A 20 9.98 -18.89 -13.67
CA THR A 20 10.82 -18.29 -14.72
C THR A 20 12.24 -18.07 -14.24
N GLU A 21 13.14 -17.85 -15.17
CA GLU A 21 14.52 -17.44 -14.91
C GLU A 21 14.74 -16.02 -15.44
N HIS A 22 15.59 -15.24 -14.78
CA HIS A 22 15.93 -13.88 -15.18
C HIS A 22 17.45 -13.68 -15.12
N ASP A 23 18.03 -13.27 -16.25
CA ASP A 23 19.48 -13.04 -16.44
C ASP A 23 19.88 -11.56 -16.36
N GLY A 24 18.91 -10.66 -16.20
CA GLY A 24 19.09 -9.21 -16.33
C GLY A 24 19.51 -8.47 -15.04
N ALA A 25 19.55 -9.15 -13.89
CA ALA A 25 19.98 -8.58 -12.62
C ALA A 25 21.31 -9.19 -12.19
N ARG A 26 22.25 -8.39 -11.66
CA ARG A 26 23.52 -8.90 -11.10
C ARG A 26 23.34 -9.73 -9.81
N GLY A 27 22.11 -10.03 -9.41
CA GLY A 27 21.75 -10.82 -8.23
C GLY A 27 20.64 -10.16 -7.40
N VAL A 28 20.31 -10.76 -6.25
CA VAL A 28 19.33 -10.24 -5.29
C VAL A 28 19.74 -8.85 -4.77
N ASP A 29 21.04 -8.62 -4.60
CA ASP A 29 21.59 -7.40 -3.99
C ASP A 29 21.25 -6.13 -4.80
N GLU A 30 21.21 -6.23 -6.13
CA GLU A 30 20.82 -5.10 -6.99
C GLU A 30 19.34 -4.73 -6.81
N LEU A 31 18.49 -5.72 -6.51
CA LEU A 31 17.05 -5.50 -6.29
C LEU A 31 16.73 -5.09 -4.84
N ALA A 32 17.56 -5.52 -3.89
CA ALA A 32 17.37 -5.32 -2.46
C ALA A 32 18.13 -4.10 -1.88
N THR A 33 18.91 -3.37 -2.70
CA THR A 33 19.63 -2.16 -2.26
C THR A 33 18.67 -1.05 -1.79
N GLU A 34 19.20 -0.10 -1.02
CA GLU A 34 18.50 1.16 -0.68
C GLU A 34 18.62 2.21 -1.81
N ASP A 35 19.60 2.06 -2.70
CA ASP A 35 19.86 2.97 -3.82
C ASP A 35 18.71 3.03 -4.84
N PRO A 36 18.57 4.14 -5.61
CA PRO A 36 17.58 4.23 -6.68
C PRO A 36 17.72 3.09 -7.71
N ARG A 37 16.59 2.46 -8.03
CA ARG A 37 16.45 1.34 -8.97
C ARG A 37 15.44 1.68 -10.04
N GLU A 38 15.72 1.28 -11.28
CA GLU A 38 14.79 1.41 -12.40
C GLU A 38 13.57 0.52 -12.18
N VAL A 39 12.37 1.10 -12.23
CA VAL A 39 11.12 0.34 -12.15
C VAL A 39 11.06 -0.71 -13.27
N ALA A 40 11.63 -0.40 -14.44
CA ALA A 40 11.75 -1.32 -15.56
C ALA A 40 12.47 -2.65 -15.24
N LYS A 41 13.38 -2.67 -14.26
CA LYS A 41 14.05 -3.91 -13.81
C LYS A 41 13.21 -4.75 -12.86
N ILE A 42 12.22 -4.15 -12.21
CA ILE A 42 11.37 -4.81 -11.20
C ILE A 42 10.10 -5.39 -11.84
N VAL A 43 9.54 -4.69 -12.82
CA VAL A 43 8.28 -5.08 -13.50
C VAL A 43 8.30 -6.52 -14.04
N PRO A 44 9.37 -7.04 -14.66
CA PRO A 44 9.42 -8.43 -15.13
C PRO A 44 9.29 -9.50 -14.03
N LEU A 45 9.52 -9.12 -12.76
CA LEU A 45 9.44 -10.03 -11.61
C LEU A 45 8.00 -10.21 -11.11
N VAL A 46 7.03 -9.47 -11.65
CA VAL A 46 5.65 -9.42 -11.19
C VAL A 46 4.73 -9.97 -12.30
N PRO A 47 3.90 -11.00 -12.03
CA PRO A 47 3.06 -11.61 -13.06
C PRO A 47 1.89 -10.69 -13.44
N ALA A 48 1.43 -10.74 -14.69
CA ALA A 48 0.16 -10.11 -15.04
C ALA A 48 -1.02 -10.92 -14.50
N LEU A 49 -2.10 -10.25 -14.09
CA LEU A 49 -3.37 -10.91 -13.83
C LEU A 49 -4.02 -11.31 -15.16
N ARG A 50 -4.48 -12.57 -15.24
CA ARG A 50 -5.24 -13.04 -16.39
C ARG A 50 -6.57 -12.29 -16.48
N GLN A 51 -6.95 -11.92 -17.69
CA GLN A 51 -8.27 -11.36 -17.97
C GLN A 51 -9.37 -12.38 -17.59
N GLY A 52 -10.53 -11.88 -17.17
CA GLY A 52 -11.68 -12.73 -16.83
C GLY A 52 -11.85 -13.05 -15.33
N GLY A 53 -11.51 -12.11 -14.45
CA GLY A 53 -11.86 -12.19 -13.02
C GLY A 53 -10.82 -12.88 -12.12
N ALA A 54 -9.60 -13.13 -12.61
CA ALA A 54 -8.52 -13.65 -11.77
C ALA A 54 -8.19 -12.66 -10.65
N VAL A 55 -8.16 -13.13 -9.40
CA VAL A 55 -7.91 -12.30 -8.22
C VAL A 55 -6.47 -12.33 -7.73
N LEU A 56 -5.70 -13.33 -8.15
CA LEU A 56 -4.30 -13.54 -7.76
C LEU A 56 -3.53 -14.24 -8.88
N ALA A 57 -2.30 -13.77 -9.13
CA ALA A 57 -1.28 -14.47 -9.89
C ALA A 57 0.04 -14.40 -9.13
N VAL A 58 0.85 -15.46 -9.23
CA VAL A 58 2.12 -15.61 -8.51
C VAL A 58 3.21 -16.02 -9.49
N GLN A 59 4.40 -15.44 -9.34
CA GLN A 59 5.59 -15.79 -10.12
C GLN A 59 6.77 -16.02 -9.20
N ALA A 60 7.42 -17.16 -9.37
CA ALA A 60 8.73 -17.46 -8.79
C ALA A 60 9.78 -17.24 -9.88
N THR A 61 10.68 -16.28 -9.67
CA THR A 61 11.74 -15.93 -10.62
C THR A 61 13.11 -16.26 -10.03
N VAL A 62 13.81 -17.21 -10.65
CA VAL A 62 15.19 -17.55 -10.29
C VAL A 62 16.12 -16.51 -10.92
N LEU A 63 16.96 -15.88 -10.12
CA LEU A 63 17.90 -14.84 -10.52
C LEU A 63 19.27 -15.47 -10.80
N LEU A 64 19.73 -15.39 -12.06
CA LEU A 64 21.02 -15.94 -12.54
C LEU A 64 22.10 -14.83 -12.63
N PRO A 65 23.43 -15.13 -12.68
CA PRO A 65 24.07 -16.45 -12.76
C PRO A 65 25.07 -16.77 -11.61
N LEU A 66 25.22 -15.92 -10.58
CA LEU A 66 26.19 -16.14 -9.50
C LEU A 66 25.51 -16.86 -8.31
N ALA A 67 25.91 -18.11 -8.04
CA ALA A 67 25.30 -19.01 -7.06
C ALA A 67 25.47 -18.56 -5.58
N PRO A 68 24.57 -18.96 -4.64
CA PRO A 68 23.39 -19.81 -4.83
C PRO A 68 22.07 -19.00 -4.87
N HIS A 69 21.31 -19.18 -5.95
CA HIS A 69 19.83 -19.17 -5.99
C HIS A 69 19.11 -17.96 -5.38
N GLY A 70 19.30 -16.77 -5.95
CA GLY A 70 18.38 -15.67 -5.71
C GLY A 70 16.98 -15.99 -6.21
N LEU A 71 15.95 -15.81 -5.37
CA LEU A 71 14.56 -16.03 -5.75
C LEU A 71 13.76 -14.74 -5.50
N ALA A 72 13.15 -14.20 -6.56
CA ALA A 72 12.13 -13.18 -6.45
C ALA A 72 10.75 -13.82 -6.53
N LEU A 73 9.89 -13.52 -5.56
CA LEU A 73 8.50 -13.97 -5.55
C LEU A 73 7.58 -12.78 -5.81
N GLY A 74 7.10 -12.67 -7.05
CA GLY A 74 6.12 -11.66 -7.46
C GLY A 74 4.70 -12.15 -7.23
N ALA A 75 3.82 -11.25 -6.78
CA ALA A 75 2.40 -11.51 -6.69
C ALA A 75 1.62 -10.30 -7.19
N THR A 76 0.58 -10.55 -7.96
CA THR A 76 -0.34 -9.51 -8.43
C THR A 76 -1.73 -9.85 -7.95
N VAL A 77 -2.39 -8.85 -7.37
CA VAL A 77 -3.65 -9.02 -6.66
C VAL A 77 -4.71 -8.09 -7.23
N HIS A 78 -5.93 -8.59 -7.43
CA HIS A 78 -7.04 -7.74 -7.81
C HIS A 78 -7.60 -7.08 -6.54
N HIS A 79 -7.35 -5.79 -6.34
CA HIS A 79 -7.68 -5.11 -5.09
C HIS A 79 -9.17 -5.13 -4.70
N ALA A 80 -10.09 -5.35 -5.64
CA ALA A 80 -11.51 -5.54 -5.30
C ALA A 80 -11.76 -6.79 -4.42
N ALA A 81 -10.88 -7.79 -4.48
CA ALA A 81 -11.05 -9.02 -3.72
C ALA A 81 -10.76 -8.85 -2.23
N TYR A 82 -9.72 -8.09 -1.87
CA TYR A 82 -9.29 -7.95 -0.48
C TYR A 82 -8.31 -6.78 -0.26
N ASP A 83 -8.26 -6.30 1.00
CA ASP A 83 -7.37 -5.23 1.42
C ASP A 83 -5.99 -5.73 1.90
N GLY A 84 -5.12 -4.79 2.29
CA GLY A 84 -3.77 -5.09 2.76
C GLY A 84 -3.70 -5.96 4.02
N ALA A 85 -4.71 -5.89 4.90
CA ALA A 85 -4.76 -6.74 6.09
C ALA A 85 -5.04 -8.19 5.72
N SER A 86 -6.01 -8.39 4.82
CA SER A 86 -6.37 -9.69 4.26
C SER A 86 -5.24 -10.31 3.44
N SER A 87 -4.52 -9.50 2.63
CA SER A 87 -3.35 -9.98 1.87
C SER A 87 -2.21 -10.41 2.78
N THR A 88 -1.94 -9.64 3.84
CA THR A 88 -0.93 -9.99 4.85
C THR A 88 -1.29 -11.29 5.56
N HIS A 89 -2.56 -11.46 5.93
CA HIS A 89 -3.06 -12.70 6.53
C HIS A 89 -2.88 -13.90 5.59
N PHE A 90 -3.22 -13.76 4.30
CA PHE A 90 -3.00 -14.79 3.29
C PHE A 90 -1.50 -15.19 3.21
N LEU A 91 -0.59 -14.22 3.14
CA LEU A 91 0.85 -14.49 3.09
C LEU A 91 1.35 -15.23 4.34
N HIS A 92 0.89 -14.82 5.53
CA HIS A 92 1.23 -15.53 6.77
C HIS A 92 0.74 -16.98 6.78
N THR A 93 -0.48 -17.21 6.28
CA THR A 93 -1.05 -18.56 6.16
C THR A 93 -0.27 -19.40 5.15
N TRP A 94 0.04 -18.84 3.98
CA TRP A 94 0.83 -19.52 2.96
C TRP A 94 2.22 -19.92 3.48
N VAL A 95 2.93 -19.01 4.13
CA VAL A 95 4.23 -19.29 4.75
C VAL A 95 4.12 -20.36 5.83
N ALA A 96 3.08 -20.31 6.68
CA ALA A 96 2.90 -21.31 7.73
C ALA A 96 2.67 -22.72 7.18
N VAL A 97 1.91 -22.83 6.09
CA VAL A 97 1.68 -24.10 5.37
C VAL A 97 2.99 -24.60 4.75
N CYS A 98 3.73 -23.74 4.05
CA CYS A 98 5.02 -24.11 3.43
C CYS A 98 6.06 -24.55 4.47
N ALA A 99 6.12 -23.88 5.62
CA ALA A 99 7.04 -24.22 6.69
C ALA A 99 6.57 -25.39 7.58
N ALA A 100 5.48 -26.07 7.23
CA ALA A 100 4.86 -27.14 8.02
C ALA A 100 4.71 -26.78 9.51
N ARG A 101 4.36 -25.52 9.81
CA ARG A 101 4.24 -25.06 11.20
C ARG A 101 3.11 -25.83 11.87
N LYS A 102 3.36 -26.32 13.09
CA LYS A 102 2.37 -27.07 13.87
C LYS A 102 1.09 -26.29 14.18
N VAL A 103 1.17 -24.95 14.17
CA VAL A 103 0.03 -24.05 14.42
C VAL A 103 -0.02 -23.01 13.30
N PRO A 104 -0.85 -23.18 12.27
CA PRO A 104 -1.10 -22.15 11.27
C PRO A 104 -1.90 -20.99 11.88
N PRO A 105 -1.91 -19.81 11.23
CA PRO A 105 -2.87 -18.76 11.56
C PRO A 105 -4.31 -19.31 11.54
N GLU A 106 -5.19 -18.73 12.36
CA GLU A 106 -6.62 -19.02 12.28
C GLU A 106 -7.15 -18.73 10.88
N LEU A 107 -8.12 -19.52 10.41
CA LEU A 107 -8.70 -19.34 9.09
C LEU A 107 -9.39 -17.97 8.95
N PRO A 108 -9.33 -17.36 7.76
CA PRO A 108 -10.05 -16.12 7.49
C PRO A 108 -11.56 -16.28 7.68
N VAL A 109 -12.23 -15.20 8.06
CA VAL A 109 -13.70 -15.14 8.05
C VAL A 109 -14.14 -14.73 6.65
N MET A 110 -14.79 -15.66 5.96
CA MET A 110 -15.31 -15.46 4.59
C MET A 110 -16.77 -15.00 4.56
N ASP A 111 -17.45 -15.04 5.71
CA ASP A 111 -18.85 -14.61 5.83
C ASP A 111 -18.96 -13.11 5.50
N ARG A 112 -19.63 -12.79 4.39
CA ARG A 112 -19.80 -11.40 3.93
C ARG A 112 -20.97 -10.68 4.59
N SER A 113 -21.81 -11.39 5.36
CA SER A 113 -22.96 -10.79 6.06
C SER A 113 -22.57 -9.75 7.12
N PHE A 114 -21.30 -9.70 7.52
CA PHE A 114 -20.76 -8.63 8.36
C PHE A 114 -20.79 -7.24 7.68
N ILE A 115 -20.81 -7.21 6.35
CA ILE A 115 -20.92 -5.99 5.56
C ILE A 115 -22.40 -5.73 5.31
N VAL A 116 -22.92 -4.67 5.91
CA VAL A 116 -24.30 -4.23 5.65
C VAL A 116 -24.32 -3.52 4.31
N ASP A 117 -24.99 -4.12 3.33
CA ASP A 117 -25.18 -3.53 2.02
C ASP A 117 -26.05 -2.26 2.13
N ARG A 118 -25.71 -1.25 1.34
CA ARG A 118 -26.49 -0.03 1.21
C ARG A 118 -26.73 0.22 -0.28
N GLU A 119 -28.01 0.34 -0.65
CA GLU A 119 -28.42 0.54 -2.05
C GLU A 119 -27.74 1.76 -2.68
N ASP A 120 -27.52 2.84 -1.93
CA ASP A 120 -26.85 4.05 -2.42
C ASP A 120 -25.35 3.85 -2.73
N MET A 121 -24.70 2.88 -2.08
CA MET A 121 -23.31 2.54 -2.34
C MET A 121 -23.15 1.68 -3.59
N HIS A 122 -24.11 0.80 -3.87
CA HIS A 122 -24.10 -0.03 -5.08
C HIS A 122 -24.02 0.82 -6.35
N ASP A 123 -24.90 1.81 -6.47
CA ASP A 123 -24.92 2.72 -7.62
C ASP A 123 -23.64 3.55 -7.70
N PHE A 124 -23.09 3.97 -6.56
CA PHE A 124 -21.82 4.70 -6.51
C PHE A 124 -20.64 3.89 -7.07
N PHE A 125 -20.57 2.59 -6.78
CA PHE A 125 -19.49 1.71 -7.24
C PHE A 125 -19.68 1.21 -8.68
N THR A 126 -20.92 1.05 -9.13
CA THR A 126 -21.24 0.58 -10.49
C THR A 126 -21.38 1.71 -11.51
N ALA A 127 -21.49 2.96 -11.06
CA ALA A 127 -21.51 4.12 -11.93
C ALA A 127 -20.29 4.12 -12.87
N PRO A 128 -20.49 4.30 -14.19
CA PRO A 128 -19.39 4.36 -15.15
C PRO A 128 -18.49 5.53 -14.80
N ARG A 129 -17.31 5.23 -14.25
CA ARG A 129 -16.25 6.21 -14.06
C ARG A 129 -15.34 6.13 -15.26
N ALA A 130 -14.88 7.28 -15.74
CA ALA A 130 -13.69 7.31 -16.57
C ALA A 130 -12.56 6.68 -15.74
N GLN A 131 -12.26 5.41 -16.01
CA GLN A 131 -11.04 4.80 -15.53
C GLN A 131 -9.92 5.55 -16.23
N LYS A 132 -9.43 6.63 -15.62
CA LYS A 132 -8.03 6.97 -15.79
C LYS A 132 -7.30 5.80 -15.14
N GLY A 133 -6.98 4.80 -15.94
CA GLY A 133 -6.04 3.78 -15.52
C GLY A 133 -4.85 4.50 -14.89
N PHE A 134 -4.35 3.96 -13.78
CA PHE A 134 -3.00 4.31 -13.32
C PHE A 134 -1.93 3.71 -14.25
N ASP A 135 -2.30 3.44 -15.51
CA ASP A 135 -1.38 3.22 -16.62
C ASP A 135 -0.72 4.57 -16.91
N SER A 136 0.25 4.91 -16.08
CA SER A 136 1.23 5.92 -16.42
C SER A 136 2.21 5.19 -17.34
N PRO A 137 2.17 5.41 -18.68
CA PRO A 137 3.17 4.83 -19.58
C PRO A 137 4.60 5.24 -19.16
N ASP A 138 4.70 6.36 -18.44
CA ASP A 138 5.89 6.95 -17.83
C ASP A 138 6.32 6.28 -16.51
N ALA A 139 5.66 5.21 -16.05
CA ALA A 139 6.07 4.50 -14.83
C ALA A 139 7.39 3.72 -15.03
N MET A 140 7.69 3.32 -16.27
CA MET A 140 8.90 2.55 -16.61
C MET A 140 10.17 3.39 -16.51
N ASP A 141 10.06 4.69 -16.79
CA ASP A 141 11.17 5.66 -16.74
C ASP A 141 11.44 6.19 -15.33
N ARG A 142 10.75 5.63 -14.32
CA ARG A 142 10.91 6.05 -12.92
C ARG A 142 11.95 5.24 -12.19
N LEU A 143 12.55 5.91 -11.21
CA LEU A 143 13.39 5.30 -10.20
C LEU A 143 12.59 5.11 -8.91
N VAL A 144 12.81 3.98 -8.24
CA VAL A 144 12.34 3.69 -6.89
C VAL A 144 13.53 3.56 -5.96
N ALA A 145 13.49 4.23 -4.81
CA ALA A 145 14.52 4.14 -3.78
C ALA A 145 13.87 3.74 -2.45
N THR A 146 14.63 3.05 -1.60
CA THR A 146 14.15 2.60 -0.28
C THR A 146 14.83 3.42 0.80
N TYR A 147 14.05 3.99 1.71
CA TYR A 147 14.56 4.82 2.80
C TYR A 147 14.25 4.17 4.15
N ALA A 148 15.28 3.78 4.89
CA ALA A 148 15.13 3.21 6.22
C ALA A 148 14.91 4.31 7.29
N LEU A 149 13.71 4.36 7.86
CA LEU A 149 13.41 5.19 9.03
C LEU A 149 13.66 4.39 10.31
N LEU A 150 14.86 4.57 10.87
CA LEU A 150 15.28 3.90 12.10
C LEU A 150 14.44 4.33 13.32
N ALA A 151 14.34 3.43 14.30
CA ALA A 151 13.61 3.69 15.55
C ALA A 151 14.12 4.94 16.29
N ALA A 152 15.42 5.19 16.27
CA ALA A 152 16.03 6.39 16.86
C ALA A 152 15.55 7.68 16.17
N HIS A 153 15.46 7.70 14.83
CA HIS A 153 14.92 8.84 14.08
C HIS A 153 13.46 9.07 14.43
N LEU A 154 12.65 8.00 14.48
CA LEU A 154 11.24 8.07 14.84
C LEU A 154 11.03 8.59 16.27
N GLN A 155 11.89 8.19 17.21
CA GLN A 155 11.82 8.67 18.58
C GLN A 155 12.20 10.14 18.66
N SER A 156 13.28 10.55 18.01
CA SER A 156 13.71 11.95 17.93
C SER A 156 12.61 12.87 17.37
N ILE A 157 11.88 12.43 16.33
CA ILE A 157 10.73 13.17 15.78
C ILE A 157 9.62 13.33 16.81
N LYS A 158 9.26 12.26 17.53
CA LYS A 158 8.21 12.32 18.56
C LYS A 158 8.61 13.26 19.70
N ASP A 159 9.85 13.19 20.16
CA ASP A 159 10.36 14.05 21.23
C ASP A 159 10.36 15.52 20.79
N THR A 160 10.70 15.79 19.53
CA THR A 160 10.63 17.13 18.93
C THR A 160 9.20 17.68 18.93
N ILE A 161 8.21 16.85 18.58
CA ILE A 161 6.79 17.23 18.61
C ILE A 161 6.33 17.55 20.03
N VAL A 162 6.75 16.76 21.02
CA VAL A 162 6.44 17.02 22.43
C VAL A 162 7.09 18.32 22.91
N GLY A 163 8.37 18.54 22.59
CA GLY A 163 9.08 19.77 22.93
C GLY A 163 8.44 21.01 22.32
N GLU A 164 8.05 20.94 21.04
CA GLU A 164 7.38 22.03 20.35
C GLU A 164 5.97 22.30 20.89
N ALA A 165 5.23 21.25 21.29
CA ALA A 165 3.95 21.40 21.95
C ALA A 165 4.10 22.12 23.30
N ALA A 166 5.11 21.76 24.09
CA ALA A 166 5.42 22.43 25.35
C ALA A 166 5.79 23.91 25.14
N ARG A 167 6.65 24.21 24.15
CA ARG A 167 7.02 25.58 23.79
C ARG A 167 5.81 26.45 23.40
N ARG A 168 4.80 25.83 22.78
CA ARG A 168 3.54 26.50 22.39
C ARG A 168 2.45 26.47 23.47
N GLY A 169 2.72 25.87 24.64
CA GLY A 169 1.74 25.73 25.72
C GLY A 169 0.57 24.77 25.40
N ILE A 170 0.75 23.81 24.48
CA ILE A 170 -0.28 22.84 24.10
C ILE A 170 -0.24 21.66 25.08
N VAL A 171 -1.31 21.50 25.88
CA VAL A 171 -1.46 20.42 26.87
C VAL A 171 -2.85 19.76 26.75
N PRO A 172 -2.96 18.42 26.62
CA PRO A 172 -1.85 17.46 26.48
C PRO A 172 -1.15 17.57 25.12
N PRO A 173 0.12 17.12 25.00
CA PRO A 173 0.81 17.13 23.73
C PRO A 173 0.08 16.26 22.69
N PRO A 174 0.15 16.60 21.39
CA PRO A 174 -0.45 15.80 20.34
C PRO A 174 0.07 14.37 20.35
N ARG A 175 -0.84 13.39 20.18
CA ARG A 175 -0.45 11.99 20.07
C ARG A 175 0.29 11.76 18.75
N CYS A 176 1.57 11.41 18.84
CA CYS A 176 2.39 11.05 17.68
C CYS A 176 2.84 9.58 17.75
N THR A 177 2.25 8.73 16.91
CA THR A 177 2.70 7.34 16.74
C THR A 177 3.82 7.27 15.70
N SER A 178 4.55 6.15 15.63
CA SER A 178 5.61 5.96 14.62
C SER A 178 5.09 6.15 13.20
N ILE A 179 3.89 5.63 12.88
CA ILE A 179 3.28 5.78 11.56
C ILE A 179 2.92 7.24 11.24
N VAL A 180 2.43 8.00 12.23
CA VAL A 180 2.14 9.44 12.05
C VAL A 180 3.43 10.23 11.83
N ALA A 181 4.51 9.91 12.57
CA ALA A 181 5.82 10.51 12.37
C ALA A 181 6.37 10.20 10.96
N THR A 182 6.30 8.94 10.53
CA THR A 182 6.70 8.51 9.17
C THR A 182 5.94 9.29 8.10
N TYR A 183 4.60 9.34 8.18
CA TYR A 183 3.77 10.08 7.24
C TYR A 183 4.09 11.57 7.20
N GLY A 184 4.31 12.19 8.37
CA GLY A 184 4.71 13.59 8.47
C GLY A 184 6.03 13.87 7.74
N VAL A 185 7.05 13.04 7.95
CA VAL A 185 8.36 13.17 7.28
C VAL A 185 8.22 12.93 5.78
N MET A 186 7.56 11.85 5.36
CA MET A 186 7.35 11.54 3.94
C MET A 186 6.66 12.69 3.22
N TRP A 187 5.60 13.25 3.82
CA TRP A 187 4.87 14.36 3.22
C TRP A 187 5.71 15.63 3.16
N LEU A 188 6.44 15.97 4.23
CA LEU A 188 7.33 17.12 4.26
C LEU A 188 8.44 17.02 3.20
N CYS A 189 9.08 15.86 3.08
CA CYS A 189 10.10 15.59 2.06
C CYS A 189 9.51 15.75 0.65
N HIS A 190 8.33 15.17 0.40
CA HIS A 190 7.65 15.29 -0.88
C HIS A 190 7.31 16.74 -1.24
N LEU A 191 6.79 17.50 -0.29
CA LEU A 191 6.48 18.91 -0.52
C LEU A 191 7.73 19.74 -0.82
N ARG A 192 8.83 19.51 -0.09
CA ARG A 192 10.11 20.19 -0.35
C ARG A 192 10.69 19.83 -1.71
N ALA A 193 10.63 18.57 -2.11
CA ALA A 193 11.13 18.12 -3.41
C ALA A 193 10.32 18.69 -4.59
N THR A 194 9.03 18.95 -4.40
CA THR A 194 8.12 19.42 -5.46
C THR A 194 7.95 20.95 -5.49
N GLN A 195 8.43 21.68 -4.49
CA GLN A 195 8.33 23.14 -4.39
C GLN A 195 8.93 23.91 -5.58
N GLY A 196 9.94 23.36 -6.26
CA GLY A 196 10.58 23.99 -7.43
C GLY A 196 9.96 23.62 -8.79
N ASN A 197 9.00 22.67 -8.83
CA ASN A 197 8.49 22.10 -10.08
C ASN A 197 7.11 22.66 -10.50
N ASN A 198 6.60 23.65 -9.77
CA ASN A 198 5.29 24.26 -10.03
C ASN A 198 5.37 25.29 -11.17
N ASN A 199 5.64 24.83 -12.39
CA ASN A 199 5.26 25.58 -13.60
C ASN A 199 3.82 25.19 -13.99
N GLY A 200 2.85 26.01 -13.58
CA GLY A 200 1.61 26.27 -14.33
C GLY A 200 0.57 25.15 -14.47
N GLY A 201 0.04 24.62 -13.37
CA GLY A 201 -1.08 23.65 -13.41
C GLY A 201 -2.30 24.08 -12.58
N HIS A 202 -3.24 24.77 -13.26
CA HIS A 202 -4.63 25.09 -12.86
C HIS A 202 -4.85 25.73 -11.47
N ASP A 203 -5.01 27.05 -11.48
CA ASP A 203 -5.40 27.95 -10.37
C ASP A 203 -6.85 27.71 -9.86
N ASP A 204 -7.19 26.47 -9.47
CA ASP A 204 -8.50 26.16 -8.85
C ASP A 204 -8.38 25.44 -7.48
N ASP A 205 -7.17 25.09 -7.04
CA ASP A 205 -6.92 24.61 -5.67
C ASP A 205 -6.56 25.81 -4.78
N ASP A 206 -7.05 25.87 -3.53
CA ASP A 206 -6.87 26.94 -2.50
C ASP A 206 -5.39 27.07 -2.03
N GLY A 207 -4.43 26.82 -2.92
CA GLY A 207 -3.02 26.68 -2.63
C GLY A 207 -2.76 25.58 -1.59
N ARG A 208 -3.61 24.56 -1.51
CA ARG A 208 -3.50 23.46 -0.55
C ARG A 208 -2.66 22.32 -1.10
N ALA A 209 -2.19 21.52 -0.16
CA ALA A 209 -1.60 20.23 -0.41
C ALA A 209 -2.35 19.23 0.47
N TYR A 210 -2.54 18.02 -0.07
CA TYR A 210 -3.21 16.93 0.61
C TYR A 210 -2.26 15.75 0.74
N PHE A 211 -2.36 15.04 1.87
CA PHE A 211 -1.70 13.77 2.10
C PHE A 211 -2.76 12.71 2.36
N LEU A 212 -2.97 11.83 1.39
CA LEU A 212 -3.96 10.77 1.44
C LEU A 212 -3.31 9.48 1.95
N PHE A 213 -3.97 8.79 2.88
CA PHE A 213 -3.57 7.48 3.35
C PHE A 213 -4.80 6.61 3.63
N VAL A 214 -4.62 5.30 3.58
CA VAL A 214 -5.71 4.33 3.76
C VAL A 214 -5.66 3.76 5.18
N THR A 215 -6.82 3.54 5.81
CA THR A 215 -6.90 2.99 7.17
C THR A 215 -7.85 1.81 7.24
N ASP A 216 -7.52 0.82 8.08
CA ASP A 216 -8.37 -0.33 8.37
C ASP A 216 -9.53 0.06 9.29
N HIS A 217 -10.74 -0.05 8.76
CA HIS A 217 -11.99 0.30 9.42
C HIS A 217 -12.69 -0.83 10.18
N ARG A 218 -12.19 -2.08 10.14
CA ARG A 218 -12.84 -3.23 10.81
C ARG A 218 -13.24 -2.94 12.25
N ARG A 219 -12.37 -2.25 13.00
CA ARG A 219 -12.59 -1.92 14.41
C ARG A 219 -13.63 -0.83 14.68
N TRP A 220 -13.98 -0.01 13.68
CA TRP A 220 -14.89 1.13 13.81
C TRP A 220 -16.25 0.91 13.16
N MET A 221 -16.37 -0.10 12.29
CA MET A 221 -17.65 -0.48 11.71
C MET A 221 -18.60 -1.06 12.75
N LYS A 222 -19.90 -0.93 12.48
CA LYS A 222 -20.99 -1.42 13.33
C LYS A 222 -21.93 -2.29 12.47
N PRO A 223 -22.05 -3.60 12.75
CA PRO A 223 -21.37 -4.34 13.82
C PRO A 223 -19.85 -4.38 13.62
N ARG A 224 -19.09 -4.61 14.70
CA ARG A 224 -17.64 -4.70 14.63
C ARG A 224 -17.24 -5.88 13.76
N ILE A 225 -16.41 -5.64 12.76
CA ILE A 225 -15.96 -6.68 11.85
C ILE A 225 -14.77 -7.43 12.47
N PRO A 226 -14.73 -8.77 12.40
CA PRO A 226 -13.58 -9.55 12.85
C PRO A 226 -12.28 -9.08 12.19
N SER A 227 -11.19 -9.02 12.94
CA SER A 227 -9.88 -8.64 12.41
C SER A 227 -9.38 -9.59 11.30
N ARG A 228 -9.85 -10.84 11.31
CA ARG A 228 -9.56 -11.88 10.30
C ARG A 228 -10.57 -11.93 9.14
N TYR A 229 -11.51 -10.98 9.05
CA TYR A 229 -12.42 -10.89 7.92
C TYR A 229 -11.65 -10.68 6.61
N PHE A 230 -11.93 -11.54 5.63
CA PHE A 230 -11.30 -11.53 4.32
C PHE A 230 -12.16 -10.73 3.33
N GLY A 231 -11.67 -9.55 3.00
CA GLY A 231 -12.37 -8.60 2.14
C GLY A 231 -11.81 -7.20 2.31
N ASN A 232 -12.52 -6.21 1.76
CA ASN A 232 -12.15 -4.81 1.86
C ASN A 232 -12.90 -4.13 3.00
N CYS A 233 -12.16 -3.61 3.97
CA CYS A 233 -12.72 -2.86 5.09
C CYS A 233 -11.89 -1.61 5.34
N VAL A 234 -11.50 -0.92 4.27
CA VAL A 234 -10.61 0.22 4.33
C VAL A 234 -11.29 1.50 3.86
N GLY A 235 -10.82 2.64 4.34
CA GLY A 235 -11.26 3.94 3.84
C GLY A 235 -10.17 4.99 3.87
N PRO A 236 -10.30 6.01 3.00
CA PRO A 236 -9.34 7.09 2.90
C PRO A 236 -9.41 8.00 4.13
N CYS A 237 -8.25 8.42 4.60
CA CYS A 237 -8.05 9.52 5.53
C CYS A 237 -7.08 10.50 4.88
N TYR A 238 -7.18 11.78 5.23
CA TYR A 238 -6.29 12.77 4.68
C TYR A 238 -5.87 13.83 5.70
N ALA A 239 -4.69 14.39 5.49
CA ALA A 239 -4.26 15.65 6.09
C ALA A 239 -4.21 16.72 4.98
N SER A 240 -4.47 17.98 5.34
CA SER A 240 -4.34 19.10 4.41
C SER A 240 -3.60 20.27 5.03
N MET A 241 -2.83 20.98 4.21
CA MET A 241 -2.07 22.15 4.62
C MET A 241 -1.97 23.14 3.46
N HIS A 242 -1.99 24.42 3.76
CA HIS A 242 -1.73 25.45 2.76
C HIS A 242 -0.23 25.52 2.45
N ARG A 243 0.15 25.45 1.17
CA ARG A 243 1.53 25.41 0.68
C ARG A 243 2.41 26.55 1.20
N ARG A 244 1.85 27.74 1.42
CA ARG A 244 2.54 28.91 2.01
C ARG A 244 3.05 28.72 3.45
N LYS A 245 2.57 27.71 4.17
CA LYS A 245 3.05 27.39 5.52
C LYS A 245 4.36 26.60 5.51
N LEU A 246 4.77 26.06 4.35
CA LEU A 246 6.02 25.30 4.21
C LEU A 246 7.26 26.20 4.02
N SER A 247 7.06 27.46 3.63
CA SER A 247 8.11 28.46 3.37
C SER A 247 8.50 29.28 4.60
N LEU A 248 7.93 28.98 5.78
CA LEU A 248 8.40 29.58 7.02
C LEU A 248 9.69 28.86 7.44
N PRO A 249 10.80 29.58 7.68
CA PRO A 249 12.00 28.97 8.23
C PRO A 249 11.65 28.27 9.55
N PRO A 250 12.40 27.21 9.94
CA PRO A 250 12.22 26.64 11.27
C PRO A 250 12.30 27.75 12.31
N PRO A 251 11.47 27.71 13.37
CA PRO A 251 11.55 28.71 14.43
C PRO A 251 13.00 28.76 14.97
N PRO A 252 13.46 29.96 15.37
CA PRO A 252 14.82 30.19 15.84
C PRO A 252 15.18 29.31 17.04
#